data_AF-A0A6B3R949-F1
#
_entry.id   AF-A0A6B3R949-F1
#
_cell.length_a   1.000
_cell.length_b   1.000
_cell.length_c   1.000
_cell.angle_alpha   90.00
_cell.angle_beta   90.00
_cell.angle_gamma   90.00
#
_symmetry.space_group_name_H-M   'P 1'
#
loop_
_entity.id
_entity.type
_entity.pdbx_description
1 polymer ?
#
loop_
_entity_poly.entity_id
_entity_poly.type
_entity_poly.pdbx_seq_one_letter_code
_entity_poly.pdbx_strand_id
1 'polypeptide(L)'
;MKDLRKDFNYTEDQLKMPEGHLEGFQRKLGPEPAGKASQSLWLQRIAAILILGILISTYWFPNASPESNTSSIADETLDLNDISPELSNLETFFKASINYELATLEYGNYEEVAFSYLEELEKIEKDYKTLSKDLQTHGYNQLIIQAMIENLQLRLELLQNLKLRLNELKTLNHEKDQTYQL
;
A
#
# COMPACT_ATOMS: atom_id res chain seq x y z
N MET A 1 -24.84 43.44 59.40
CA MET A 1 -23.66 43.03 58.60
C MET A 1 -22.44 43.62 59.28
N LYS A 2 -21.44 42.79 59.62
CA LYS A 2 -20.25 43.18 60.38
C LYS A 2 -19.20 43.66 59.37
N ASP A 3 -18.75 44.91 59.50
CA ASP A 3 -17.77 45.50 58.59
C ASP A 3 -16.37 45.02 58.97
N LEU A 4 -15.85 44.09 58.17
CA LEU A 4 -14.55 43.41 58.34
C LEU A 4 -13.35 44.35 58.13
N ARG A 5 -13.57 45.60 57.70
CA ARG A 5 -12.50 46.57 57.48
C ARG A 5 -11.87 47.09 58.78
N LYS A 6 -12.54 46.92 59.93
CA LYS A 6 -12.00 47.35 61.23
C LYS A 6 -11.05 46.33 61.88
N ASP A 7 -11.03 45.10 61.38
CA ASP A 7 -10.24 44.01 61.97
C ASP A 7 -8.79 43.98 61.44
N PHE A 8 -8.48 44.76 60.41
CA PHE A 8 -7.15 44.87 59.84
C PHE A 8 -6.59 46.26 60.10
N ASN A 9 -5.67 46.35 61.07
CA ASN A 9 -4.88 47.54 61.34
C ASN A 9 -3.85 47.73 60.20
N TYR A 10 -4.33 48.13 59.02
CA TYR A 10 -3.55 48.27 57.81
C TYR A 10 -2.65 49.50 57.91
N THR A 11 -1.37 49.27 58.18
CA THR A 11 -0.33 50.27 57.99
C THR A 11 -0.02 50.36 56.50
N GLU A 12 -0.19 51.54 55.90
CA GLU A 12 0.28 51.85 54.54
C GLU A 12 1.82 51.86 54.51
N ASP A 13 2.45 50.71 54.69
CA ASP A 13 3.82 50.53 54.23
C ASP A 13 3.77 50.57 52.70
N GLN A 14 4.43 51.58 52.16
CA GLN A 14 4.45 51.90 50.75
C GLN A 14 4.87 50.67 49.94
N LEU A 15 3.88 49.96 49.38
CA LEU A 15 4.05 48.90 48.40
C LEU A 15 4.62 49.52 47.12
N LYS A 16 5.93 49.80 47.14
CA LYS A 16 6.69 50.13 45.94
C LYS A 16 6.96 48.81 45.22
N MET A 17 6.37 48.68 44.04
CA MET A 17 6.64 47.54 43.16
C MET A 17 8.15 47.50 42.86
N PRO A 18 8.83 46.33 42.93
CA PRO A 18 10.22 46.21 42.56
C PRO A 18 10.44 46.66 41.10
N GLU A 19 11.49 47.45 40.86
CA GLU A 19 11.82 47.92 39.51
C GLU A 19 12.08 46.73 38.58
N GLY A 20 11.53 46.78 37.36
CA GLY A 20 11.66 45.73 36.34
C GLY A 20 10.48 44.75 36.22
N HIS A 21 9.50 44.78 37.13
CA HIS A 21 8.31 43.92 37.01
C HIS A 21 7.45 44.26 35.77
N LEU A 22 7.33 45.56 35.45
CA LEU A 22 6.59 46.03 34.27
C LEU A 22 7.24 45.57 32.96
N GLU A 23 8.57 45.61 32.88
CA GLU A 23 9.33 45.18 31.70
C GLU A 23 9.18 43.68 31.45
N GLY A 24 9.20 42.87 32.52
CA GLY A 24 8.95 41.43 32.43
C GLY A 24 7.56 41.10 31.89
N PHE A 25 6.56 41.91 32.26
CA PHE A 25 5.19 41.79 31.77
C PHE A 25 5.05 42.25 30.31
N GLN A 26 5.65 43.38 29.95
CA GLN A 26 5.65 43.89 28.56
C GLN A 26 6.34 42.92 27.59
N ARG A 27 7.42 42.24 28.02
CA ARG A 27 8.06 41.18 27.23
C ARG A 27 7.13 40.00 26.94
N LYS A 28 6.19 39.71 27.85
CA LYS A 28 5.17 38.66 27.67
C LYS A 28 3.95 39.14 26.86
N LEU A 29 3.81 40.45 26.64
CA LEU A 29 2.77 41.07 25.81
C LEU A 29 3.27 41.47 24.41
N GLY A 30 4.52 41.15 24.07
CA GLY A 30 5.05 41.38 22.73
C GLY A 30 4.20 40.69 21.66
N PRO A 31 4.01 41.30 20.49
CA PRO A 31 3.13 40.77 19.45
C PRO A 31 3.60 39.38 19.03
N GLU A 32 2.63 38.47 18.82
CA GLU A 32 2.89 37.19 18.16
C GLU A 32 3.74 37.43 16.91
N PRO A 33 4.73 36.57 16.60
CA PRO A 33 5.41 36.66 15.33
C PRO A 33 4.37 36.38 14.24
N ALA A 34 3.91 37.44 13.57
CA ALA A 34 3.28 37.32 12.27
C ALA A 34 4.33 36.72 11.33
N GLY A 35 4.35 35.38 11.28
CA GLY A 35 5.16 34.63 10.33
C GLY A 35 4.72 35.05 8.94
N LYS A 36 5.45 35.98 8.34
CA LYS A 36 5.39 36.21 6.90
C LYS A 36 5.75 34.88 6.27
N ALA A 37 4.77 34.24 5.63
CA ALA A 37 5.05 33.11 4.75
C ALA A 37 5.98 33.63 3.65
N SER A 38 7.28 33.42 3.84
CA SER A 38 8.25 33.55 2.76
C SER A 38 7.91 32.42 1.80
N GLN A 39 7.11 32.73 0.78
CA GLN A 39 6.89 31.81 -0.32
C GLN A 39 8.21 31.69 -1.07
N SER A 40 8.99 30.71 -0.64
CA SER A 40 10.23 30.35 -1.31
C SER A 40 9.90 29.93 -2.74
N LEU A 41 10.32 30.76 -3.69
CA LEU A 41 10.13 30.55 -5.13
C LEU A 41 10.76 29.23 -5.63
N TRP A 42 11.53 28.53 -4.80
CA TRP A 42 12.03 27.19 -5.11
C TRP A 42 10.92 26.12 -5.17
N LEU A 43 9.85 26.26 -4.38
CA LEU A 43 8.71 25.33 -4.36
C LEU A 43 7.80 25.54 -5.56
N GLN A 44 7.71 26.78 -6.06
CA GLN A 44 6.95 27.10 -7.27
C GLN A 44 7.58 26.51 -8.54
N ARG A 45 8.92 26.36 -8.58
CA ARG A 45 9.62 25.70 -9.70
C ARG A 45 9.36 24.20 -9.71
N ILE A 46 9.29 23.56 -8.54
CA ILE A 46 8.96 22.13 -8.41
C ILE A 46 7.50 21.89 -8.82
N ALA A 47 6.56 22.74 -8.39
CA ALA A 47 5.16 22.62 -8.77
C ALA A 47 4.94 22.70 -10.30
N ALA A 48 5.62 23.62 -10.98
CA ALA A 48 5.51 23.75 -12.45
C ALA A 48 6.11 22.55 -13.21
N ILE A 49 7.23 21.97 -12.72
CA ILE A 49 7.85 20.78 -13.33
C ILE A 49 6.97 19.54 -13.13
N LEU A 50 6.32 19.39 -11.97
CA LEU A 50 5.40 18.28 -11.70
C LEU A 50 4.18 18.32 -12.64
N ILE A 51 3.57 19.50 -12.84
CA ILE A 51 2.42 19.66 -13.73
C ILE A 51 2.80 19.35 -15.19
N LEU A 52 3.95 19.84 -15.67
CA LEU A 52 4.41 19.56 -17.02
C LEU A 52 4.79 18.07 -17.20
N GLY A 53 5.37 17.44 -16.18
CA GLY A 53 5.67 16.01 -16.17
C GLY A 53 4.42 15.14 -16.28
N ILE A 54 3.34 15.50 -15.59
CA ILE A 54 2.04 14.79 -15.67
C ILE A 54 1.40 14.95 -17.06
N LEU A 55 1.51 16.13 -17.68
CA LEU A 55 1.00 16.35 -19.04
C LEU A 55 1.78 15.56 -20.10
N ILE A 56 3.09 15.42 -19.94
CA ILE A 56 3.92 14.65 -20.88
C ILE A 56 3.77 13.15 -20.62
N SER A 57 3.64 12.70 -19.37
CA SER A 57 3.46 11.28 -19.04
C SER A 57 2.14 10.74 -19.58
N THR A 58 1.04 11.49 -19.51
CA THR A 58 -0.25 11.07 -20.07
C THR A 58 -0.25 10.93 -21.60
N TYR A 59 0.67 11.63 -22.28
CA TYR A 59 0.82 11.52 -23.73
C TYR A 59 1.70 10.34 -24.17
N TRP A 60 2.69 9.96 -23.35
CA TRP A 60 3.62 8.85 -23.63
C TRP A 60 3.24 7.52 -22.96
N PHE A 61 2.48 7.56 -21.87
CA PHE A 61 2.05 6.42 -21.06
C PHE A 61 0.57 6.58 -20.66
N PRO A 62 -0.39 6.27 -21.55
CA PRO A 62 -1.82 6.47 -21.27
C PRO A 62 -2.39 5.60 -20.13
N ASN A 63 -1.63 4.64 -19.58
CA ASN A 63 -2.08 3.69 -18.56
C ASN A 63 -1.40 3.84 -17.18
N ALA A 64 -0.69 4.94 -16.89
CA ALA A 64 -0.07 5.17 -15.58
C ALA A 64 -0.94 6.10 -14.71
N SER A 65 -2.03 5.57 -14.15
CA SER A 65 -2.82 6.24 -13.11
C SER A 65 -2.35 5.80 -11.71
N PRO A 66 -2.23 6.72 -10.73
CA PRO A 66 -2.06 6.34 -9.34
C PRO A 66 -3.42 5.92 -8.80
N GLU A 67 -3.62 4.62 -8.58
CA GLU A 67 -4.82 4.09 -7.94
C GLU A 67 -4.89 4.55 -6.47
N SER A 68 -5.69 5.60 -6.22
CA SER A 68 -6.37 5.75 -4.94
C SER A 68 -7.86 5.63 -5.20
N ASN A 69 -8.48 4.65 -4.56
CA ASN A 69 -9.89 4.24 -4.67
C ASN A 69 -10.17 3.40 -5.92
N THR A 70 -9.81 2.12 -5.84
CA THR A 70 -10.31 1.04 -6.67
C THR A 70 -11.82 0.89 -6.46
N SER A 71 -12.61 1.80 -7.04
CA SER A 71 -13.86 1.40 -7.66
C SER A 71 -13.46 0.84 -9.01
N SER A 72 -13.16 -0.46 -9.03
CA SER A 72 -13.03 -1.23 -10.25
C SER A 72 -14.23 -0.88 -11.13
N ILE A 73 -13.97 -0.42 -12.35
CA ILE A 73 -14.92 -0.57 -13.43
C ILE A 73 -15.21 -2.07 -13.45
N ALA A 74 -16.39 -2.45 -12.99
CA ALA A 74 -16.85 -3.82 -12.97
C ALA A 74 -16.94 -4.27 -14.43
N ASP A 75 -15.88 -4.90 -14.91
CA ASP A 75 -16.07 -6.11 -15.70
C ASP A 75 -16.84 -7.05 -14.74
N GLU A 76 -18.16 -7.13 -14.91
CA GLU A 76 -19.00 -8.11 -14.21
C GLU A 76 -18.58 -9.51 -14.69
N THR A 77 -17.43 -10.01 -14.25
CA THR A 77 -17.02 -11.40 -14.44
C THR A 77 -17.71 -12.24 -13.38
N LEU A 78 -18.41 -13.29 -13.81
CA LEU A 78 -19.06 -14.25 -12.90
C LEU A 78 -17.97 -15.09 -12.22
N ASP A 79 -17.83 -14.96 -10.91
CA ASP A 79 -16.87 -15.77 -10.14
C ASP A 79 -17.57 -17.06 -9.65
N LEU A 80 -16.79 -18.07 -9.26
CA LEU A 80 -17.35 -19.31 -8.70
C LEU A 80 -18.13 -19.03 -7.40
N ASN A 81 -17.76 -17.95 -6.71
CA ASN A 81 -18.47 -17.34 -5.59
C ASN A 81 -19.98 -17.12 -5.83
N ASP A 82 -20.37 -16.82 -7.07
CA ASP A 82 -21.76 -16.46 -7.42
C ASP A 82 -22.64 -17.69 -7.66
N ILE A 83 -22.06 -18.90 -7.67
CA ILE A 83 -22.75 -20.14 -8.05
C ILE A 83 -23.22 -20.94 -6.83
N SER A 84 -22.31 -21.17 -5.87
CA SER A 84 -22.64 -21.91 -4.65
C SER A 84 -21.69 -21.57 -3.50
N PRO A 85 -22.14 -21.71 -2.24
CA PRO A 85 -21.26 -21.47 -1.08
C PRO A 85 -20.03 -22.38 -1.04
N GLU A 86 -20.15 -23.62 -1.52
CA GLU A 86 -19.04 -24.58 -1.53
C GLU A 86 -17.95 -24.16 -2.53
N LEU A 87 -18.36 -23.78 -3.74
CA LEU A 87 -17.46 -23.27 -4.77
C LEU A 87 -16.81 -21.96 -4.35
N SER A 88 -17.56 -21.10 -3.64
CA SER A 88 -17.04 -19.85 -3.10
C SER A 88 -15.88 -20.07 -2.11
N ASN A 89 -16.06 -21.00 -1.17
CA ASN A 89 -15.03 -21.33 -0.21
C ASN A 89 -13.77 -21.88 -0.91
N LEU A 90 -13.97 -22.70 -1.95
CA LEU A 90 -12.88 -23.29 -2.71
C LEU A 90 -12.07 -22.22 -3.48
N GLU A 91 -12.76 -21.33 -4.20
CA GLU A 91 -12.13 -20.23 -4.93
C GLU A 91 -11.39 -19.29 -3.97
N THR A 92 -12.03 -18.93 -2.86
CA THR A 92 -11.44 -18.07 -1.83
C THR A 92 -10.17 -18.71 -1.26
N PHE A 93 -10.21 -20.00 -0.95
CA PHE A 93 -9.05 -20.76 -0.48
C PHE A 93 -7.90 -20.69 -1.48
N PHE A 94 -8.13 -21.04 -2.75
CA PHE A 94 -7.07 -21.03 -3.75
C PHE A 94 -6.52 -19.63 -4.02
N LYS A 95 -7.38 -18.60 -4.17
CA LYS A 95 -6.94 -17.20 -4.35
C LYS A 95 -6.07 -16.76 -3.17
N ALA A 96 -6.46 -17.09 -1.93
CA ALA A 96 -5.66 -16.80 -0.75
C ALA A 96 -4.30 -17.53 -0.74
N SER A 97 -4.28 -18.82 -1.10
CA SER A 97 -3.04 -19.60 -1.19
C SER A 97 -2.10 -19.09 -2.28
N ILE A 98 -2.62 -18.77 -3.47
CA ILE A 98 -1.85 -18.19 -4.58
C ILE A 98 -1.22 -16.85 -4.15
N ASN A 99 -2.01 -15.98 -3.53
CA ASN A 99 -1.52 -14.69 -3.03
C ASN A 99 -0.45 -14.88 -1.95
N TYR A 100 -0.61 -15.86 -1.08
CA TYR A 100 0.39 -16.21 -0.06
C TYR A 100 1.70 -16.69 -0.69
N GLU A 101 1.65 -17.59 -1.68
CA GLU A 101 2.86 -18.06 -2.36
C GLU A 101 3.55 -16.92 -3.11
N LEU A 102 2.80 -16.05 -3.80
CA LEU A 102 3.34 -14.86 -4.46
C LEU A 102 4.01 -13.90 -3.47
N ALA A 103 3.37 -13.65 -2.32
CA ALA A 103 3.90 -12.74 -1.29
C ALA A 103 5.15 -13.29 -0.59
N THR A 104 5.29 -14.62 -0.52
CA THR A 104 6.44 -15.30 0.08
C THR A 104 7.52 -15.69 -0.94
N LEU A 105 7.33 -15.33 -2.21
CA LEU A 105 8.25 -15.68 -3.27
C LEU A 105 9.53 -14.83 -3.20
N GLU A 106 10.67 -15.50 -2.99
CA GLU A 106 11.98 -14.87 -2.94
C GLU A 106 12.89 -15.36 -4.06
N TYR A 107 13.05 -14.57 -5.12
CA TYR A 107 13.82 -14.93 -6.32
C TYR A 107 15.34 -14.78 -6.16
N GLY A 108 15.82 -13.88 -5.29
CA GLY A 108 17.26 -13.63 -5.12
C GLY A 108 17.95 -13.31 -6.45
N ASN A 109 19.01 -14.03 -6.79
CA ASN A 109 19.75 -13.85 -8.06
C ASN A 109 19.16 -14.62 -9.26
N TYR A 110 18.00 -15.28 -9.11
CA TYR A 110 17.41 -16.15 -10.14
C TYR A 110 16.15 -15.53 -10.78
N GLU A 111 16.17 -14.22 -11.00
CA GLU A 111 15.04 -13.47 -11.56
C GLU A 111 14.56 -14.04 -12.91
N GLU A 112 15.48 -14.43 -13.79
CA GLU A 112 15.13 -14.99 -15.10
C GLU A 112 14.26 -16.25 -15.00
N VAL A 113 14.60 -17.14 -14.07
CA VAL A 113 13.82 -18.36 -13.81
C VAL A 113 12.47 -18.01 -13.19
N ALA A 114 12.43 -17.03 -12.27
CA ALA A 114 11.17 -16.59 -11.69
C ALA A 114 10.24 -15.95 -12.73
N PHE A 115 10.78 -15.09 -13.60
CA PHE A 115 10.01 -14.41 -14.62
C PHE A 115 9.38 -15.38 -15.63
N SER A 116 10.08 -16.44 -16.03
CA SER A 116 9.49 -17.42 -16.97
C SER A 116 8.27 -18.12 -16.37
N TYR A 117 8.32 -18.47 -15.09
CA TYR A 117 7.18 -19.07 -14.38
C TYR A 117 6.03 -18.06 -14.17
N LEU A 118 6.35 -16.81 -13.86
CA LEU A 118 5.34 -15.75 -13.69
C LEU A 118 4.64 -15.40 -15.01
N GLU A 119 5.36 -15.46 -16.14
CA GLU A 119 4.74 -15.28 -17.48
C GLU A 119 3.76 -16.41 -17.79
N GLU A 120 4.10 -17.65 -17.44
CA GLU A 120 3.17 -18.79 -17.58
C GLU A 120 1.97 -18.66 -16.65
N LEU A 121 2.19 -18.19 -15.40
CA LEU A 121 1.13 -17.91 -14.45
C LEU A 121 0.13 -16.87 -14.98
N GLU A 122 0.61 -15.84 -15.67
CA GLU A 122 -0.25 -14.81 -16.29
C GLU A 122 -1.12 -15.39 -17.42
N LYS A 123 -0.57 -16.30 -18.23
CA LYS A 123 -1.34 -17.00 -19.28
C LYS A 123 -2.47 -17.82 -18.65
N ILE A 124 -2.16 -18.58 -17.60
CA ILE A 124 -3.15 -19.38 -16.88
C ILE A 124 -4.22 -18.46 -16.25
N GLU A 125 -3.85 -17.35 -15.61
CA GLU A 125 -4.82 -16.37 -15.08
C GLU A 125 -5.74 -15.78 -16.16
N LYS A 126 -5.21 -15.53 -17.36
CA LYS A 126 -6.02 -15.04 -18.48
C LYS A 126 -7.05 -16.08 -18.95
N ASP A 127 -6.69 -17.36 -18.92
CA ASP A 127 -7.62 -18.44 -19.22
C ASP A 127 -8.75 -18.51 -18.18
N TYR A 128 -8.46 -18.28 -16.89
CA TYR A 128 -9.50 -18.17 -15.85
C TYR A 128 -10.53 -17.08 -16.17
N LYS A 129 -10.05 -15.88 -16.54
CA LYS A 129 -10.93 -14.76 -16.92
C LYS A 129 -11.77 -15.08 -18.15
N THR A 130 -11.21 -15.81 -19.11
CA THR A 130 -11.92 -16.27 -20.30
C THR A 130 -13.02 -17.26 -19.92
N LEU A 131 -12.69 -18.25 -19.08
CA LEU A 131 -13.65 -19.23 -18.58
C LEU A 131 -14.78 -18.59 -17.75
N SER A 132 -14.46 -17.60 -16.92
CA SER A 132 -15.45 -16.83 -16.16
C SER A 132 -16.45 -16.13 -17.07
N LYS A 133 -15.98 -15.52 -18.16
CA LYS A 133 -16.84 -14.91 -19.19
C LYS A 133 -17.69 -15.95 -19.93
N ASP A 134 -17.11 -17.10 -20.26
CA ASP A 134 -17.85 -18.19 -20.88
C ASP A 134 -18.95 -18.73 -19.96
N LEU A 135 -18.68 -18.80 -18.65
CA LEU A 135 -19.65 -19.21 -17.65
C LEU A 135 -20.81 -18.22 -17.52
N GLN A 136 -20.50 -16.92 -17.54
CA GLN A 136 -21.52 -15.86 -17.54
C GLN A 136 -22.45 -15.95 -18.76
N THR A 137 -21.89 -16.26 -19.93
CA THR A 137 -22.66 -16.32 -21.19
C THR A 137 -23.48 -17.60 -21.34
N HIS A 138 -22.99 -18.73 -20.86
CA HIS A 138 -23.65 -20.04 -21.01
C HIS A 138 -24.45 -20.46 -19.77
N GLY A 139 -24.34 -19.74 -18.65
CA GLY A 139 -24.95 -20.11 -17.37
C GLY A 139 -24.25 -21.30 -16.71
N TYR A 140 -24.93 -21.99 -15.80
CA TYR A 140 -24.35 -23.11 -15.06
C TYR A 140 -23.81 -24.20 -16.01
N ASN A 141 -22.50 -24.34 -16.05
CA ASN A 141 -21.80 -25.34 -16.85
C ASN A 141 -20.71 -26.00 -16.01
N GLN A 142 -20.93 -27.25 -15.63
CA GLN A 142 -20.03 -28.02 -14.76
C GLN A 142 -18.62 -28.19 -15.37
N LEU A 143 -18.51 -28.28 -16.71
CA LEU A 143 -17.20 -28.41 -17.36
C LEU A 143 -16.39 -27.11 -17.25
N ILE A 144 -17.04 -25.96 -17.40
CA ILE A 144 -16.39 -24.66 -17.25
C ILE A 144 -16.00 -24.43 -15.79
N ILE A 145 -16.89 -24.77 -14.84
CA ILE A 145 -16.58 -24.71 -13.39
C ILE A 145 -15.36 -25.58 -13.06
N GLN A 146 -15.32 -26.81 -13.56
CA GLN A 146 -14.19 -27.72 -13.35
C GLN A 146 -12.89 -27.14 -13.94
N ALA A 147 -12.93 -26.59 -15.15
CA ALA A 147 -11.77 -25.95 -15.77
C ALA A 147 -11.29 -24.73 -14.99
N MET A 148 -12.20 -23.94 -14.41
CA MET A 148 -11.84 -22.81 -13.53
C MET A 148 -11.15 -23.28 -12.25
N ILE A 149 -11.62 -24.38 -11.64
CA ILE A 149 -10.98 -24.98 -10.46
C ILE A 149 -9.59 -25.53 -10.83
N GLU A 150 -9.47 -26.25 -11.93
CA GLU A 150 -8.19 -26.79 -12.43
C GLU A 150 -7.19 -25.66 -12.69
N ASN A 151 -7.65 -24.55 -13.26
CA ASN A 151 -6.82 -23.36 -13.45
C ASN A 151 -6.22 -22.84 -12.13
N LEU A 152 -7.06 -22.69 -11.09
CA LEU A 152 -6.61 -22.26 -9.76
C LEU A 152 -5.60 -23.25 -9.16
N GLN A 153 -5.83 -24.55 -9.33
CA GLN A 153 -4.91 -25.60 -8.89
C GLN A 153 -3.56 -25.51 -9.60
N LEU A 154 -3.57 -25.40 -10.93
CA LEU A 154 -2.35 -25.29 -11.74
C LEU A 154 -1.53 -24.06 -11.37
N ARG A 155 -2.18 -22.92 -11.14
CA ARG A 155 -1.50 -21.69 -10.68
C ARG A 155 -0.78 -21.89 -9.35
N LEU A 156 -1.44 -22.53 -8.39
CA LEU A 156 -0.84 -22.82 -7.09
C LEU A 156 0.33 -23.80 -7.23
N GLU A 157 0.15 -24.88 -7.99
CA GLU A 157 1.19 -25.89 -8.24
C GLU A 157 2.42 -25.26 -8.92
N LEU A 158 2.22 -24.41 -9.91
CA LEU A 158 3.29 -23.73 -10.62
C LEU A 158 4.12 -22.84 -9.68
N LEU A 159 3.47 -22.12 -8.76
CA LEU A 159 4.14 -21.31 -7.75
C LEU A 159 4.93 -22.16 -6.74
N GLN A 160 4.37 -23.28 -6.29
CA GLN A 160 5.07 -24.20 -5.40
C GLN A 160 6.30 -24.81 -6.08
N ASN A 161 6.17 -25.21 -7.35
CA ASN A 161 7.27 -25.71 -8.16
C ASN A 161 8.36 -24.65 -8.37
N LEU A 162 7.99 -23.40 -8.62
CA LEU A 162 8.93 -22.29 -8.70
C LEU A 162 9.71 -22.14 -7.38
N LYS A 163 9.02 -22.14 -6.25
CA LYS A 163 9.63 -22.02 -4.93
C LYS A 163 10.62 -23.15 -4.63
N LEU A 164 10.25 -24.39 -4.96
CA LEU A 164 11.15 -25.55 -4.87
C LEU A 164 12.39 -25.35 -5.75
N ARG A 165 12.19 -24.97 -7.01
CA ARG A 165 13.28 -24.74 -7.97
C ARG A 165 14.24 -23.63 -7.50
N LEU A 166 13.71 -22.53 -6.99
CA LEU A 166 14.53 -21.44 -6.45
C LEU A 166 15.33 -21.90 -5.22
N ASN A 167 14.75 -22.73 -4.37
CA ASN A 167 15.45 -23.28 -3.21
C ASN A 167 16.59 -24.22 -3.64
N GLU A 168 16.35 -25.12 -4.59
CA GLU A 168 17.39 -26.00 -5.16
C GLU A 168 18.56 -25.19 -5.75
N LEU A 169 18.26 -24.11 -6.47
CA LEU A 169 19.32 -23.25 -7.03
C LEU A 169 20.12 -22.53 -5.93
N LYS A 170 19.46 -22.07 -4.86
CA LYS A 170 20.11 -21.45 -3.69
C LYS A 170 21.05 -22.43 -2.98
N THR A 171 20.61 -23.67 -2.74
CA THR A 171 21.43 -24.68 -2.06
C THR A 171 22.64 -25.09 -2.89
N LEU A 172 22.46 -25.33 -4.19
CA LEU A 172 23.55 -25.70 -5.09
C LEU A 172 24.65 -24.64 -5.19
N ASN A 173 24.30 -23.36 -5.14
CA ASN A 173 25.31 -22.29 -5.13
C ASN A 173 26.03 -22.20 -3.79
N HIS A 174 25.33 -22.42 -2.66
CA HIS A 174 25.96 -22.46 -1.35
C HIS A 174 27.00 -23.58 -1.22
N GLU A 175 26.70 -24.78 -1.72
CA GLU A 175 27.64 -25.91 -1.69
C GLU A 175 28.89 -25.63 -2.54
N LYS A 176 28.73 -25.03 -3.72
CA LYS A 176 29.86 -24.62 -4.57
C LYS A 176 30.77 -23.63 -3.85
N ASP A 177 30.21 -22.59 -3.23
CA ASP A 177 30.98 -21.56 -2.54
C ASP A 177 31.82 -22.12 -1.38
N GLN A 178 31.37 -23.20 -0.73
CA GLN A 178 32.15 -23.88 0.33
C GLN A 178 33.27 -24.76 -0.23
N THR A 179 33.05 -25.42 -1.39
CA THR A 179 34.08 -26.28 -2.01
C THR A 179 35.28 -25.52 -2.58
N TYR A 180 35.14 -24.25 -2.94
CA TYR A 180 36.24 -23.42 -3.45
C TYR A 180 37.04 -22.68 -2.36
N GLN A 181 36.69 -22.85 -1.08
CA GLN A 181 37.38 -22.22 0.06
C GLN A 181 38.31 -23.18 0.82
N LEU A 182 38.51 -24.41 0.31
CA LEU A 182 39.40 -25.45 0.83
C LEU A 182 40.58 -25.67 -0.11
#